data_AF-A0AAV0F6S9-F1
#
_entry.id   AF-A0AAV0F6S9-F1
#
_cell.length_a   1.000
_cell.length_b   1.000
_cell.length_c   1.000
_cell.angle_alpha   90.00
_cell.angle_beta   90.00
_cell.angle_gamma   90.00
#
_symmetry.space_group_name_H-M   'P 1'
#
loop_
_entity.id
_entity.type
_entity.pdbx_description
1 polymer ?
#
loop_
_entity_poly.entity_id
_entity_poly.type
_entity_poly.pdbx_seq_one_letter_code
_entity_poly.pdbx_strand_id
1 'polypeptide(L)'
;MCATTKASSAQRMGCHQLVAGIDLNHGNLQGTLVKELSLLSDLSLLHLNTNRFSGPIPQTFSALKSLTELDLSNNQFSGPFPTTLLLIPNLRFNTFSGPIPDELFSKNLDAIFLNNNQFSGEIPQNLGTSPSSVINLANNNLSGEIPFSLGGRIKEILFLNNQLTGCIPEGVGLWTDLQVLDVSYNGLGGRLPESMSCLTEMEVLNLGHNRLSGELEDLVCSLRRLVNLTLGDNFFSGMSQGCKQLLSSRNVGFDFSFNCIPGREMQRPQPDCSFIHGGSLSCLRIPSVVKPLICGTLLGGEEAAAAAAAIQSPPRSSSFPLN
;
A
#
# COMPACT_ATOMS: atom_id res chain seq x y z
N MET A 1 -3.74 24.58 28.32
CA MET A 1 -3.83 26.05 28.49
C MET A 1 -4.49 26.34 29.83
N CYS A 2 -3.80 27.01 30.76
CA CYS A 2 -4.40 27.42 32.03
C CYS A 2 -4.97 28.83 31.91
N ALA A 3 -6.26 28.98 32.18
CA ALA A 3 -6.84 30.28 32.50
C ALA A 3 -6.72 30.50 34.01
N THR A 4 -5.95 31.51 34.42
CA THR A 4 -5.92 31.97 35.80
C THR A 4 -7.07 32.95 36.02
N THR A 5 -8.13 32.52 36.71
CA THR A 5 -9.09 33.44 37.32
C THR A 5 -8.86 33.49 38.83
N LYS A 6 -8.64 34.70 39.34
CA LYS A 6 -8.58 34.99 40.77
C LYS A 6 -10.00 35.10 41.33
N ALA A 7 -10.17 34.48 42.49
CA ALA A 7 -10.90 34.95 43.68
C ALA A 7 -12.17 34.19 44.14
N SER A 8 -12.07 33.85 45.42
CA SER A 8 -13.08 33.62 46.46
C SER A 8 -13.77 32.25 46.54
N SER A 9 -13.46 31.57 47.65
CA SER A 9 -14.13 30.39 48.25
C SER A 9 -14.26 29.11 47.41
N ALA A 10 -13.54 28.08 47.89
CA ALA A 10 -13.85 26.65 47.73
C ALA A 10 -13.74 26.01 46.33
N GLN A 11 -12.52 25.93 45.81
CA GLN A 11 -11.90 24.68 45.33
C GLN A 11 -10.50 25.05 44.84
N ARG A 12 -9.46 24.54 45.52
CA ARG A 12 -8.16 24.42 44.84
C ARG A 12 -8.39 23.41 43.71
N MET A 13 -8.67 23.88 42.50
CA MET A 13 -8.43 23.07 41.31
C MET A 13 -6.92 22.84 41.30
N GLY A 14 -6.50 21.72 41.88
CA GLY A 14 -5.13 21.27 41.79
C GLY A 14 -4.80 21.12 40.32
N CYS A 15 -3.70 21.72 39.88
CA CYS A 15 -3.05 21.27 38.66
C CYS A 15 -2.56 19.85 38.96
N HIS A 16 -3.37 18.84 38.63
CA HIS A 16 -2.92 17.47 38.69
C HIS A 16 -1.87 17.30 37.59
N GLN A 17 -0.65 16.99 38.00
CA GLN A 17 0.42 16.67 37.08
C GLN A 17 0.13 15.28 36.50
N LEU A 18 0.01 15.21 35.19
CA LEU A 18 -0.31 13.99 34.45
C LEU A 18 0.90 13.57 33.61
N VAL A 19 1.01 12.28 33.33
CA VAL A 19 2.01 11.76 32.39
C VAL A 19 1.41 11.82 30.99
N ALA A 20 1.80 12.82 30.21
CA ALA A 20 1.30 13.03 28.86
C ALA A 20 2.16 12.32 27.79
N GLY A 21 3.45 12.07 28.05
CA GLY A 21 4.32 11.48 27.04
C GLY A 21 5.44 10.64 27.65
N ILE A 22 5.79 9.57 26.95
CA ILE A 22 6.98 8.75 27.20
C ILE A 22 7.77 8.71 25.89
N ASP A 23 8.99 9.24 25.93
CA ASP A 23 9.95 9.16 24.82
C ASP A 23 11.22 8.46 25.32
N LEU A 24 11.47 7.27 24.78
CA LEU A 24 12.63 6.43 25.07
C LEU A 24 13.38 6.04 23.79
N ASN A 25 13.30 6.89 22.77
CA ASN A 25 13.90 6.66 21.46
C ASN A 25 15.42 6.42 21.54
N HIS A 26 15.94 5.49 20.74
CA HIS A 26 17.37 5.19 20.60
C HIS A 26 18.05 4.76 21.91
N GLY A 27 17.31 4.14 22.83
CA GLY A 27 17.80 3.78 24.16
C GLY A 27 18.51 2.43 24.24
N ASN A 28 18.47 1.60 23.19
CA ASN A 28 18.93 0.21 23.21
C ASN A 28 18.33 -0.62 24.37
N LEU A 29 17.16 -0.20 24.87
CA LEU A 29 16.47 -0.80 26.01
C LEU A 29 15.90 -2.15 25.62
N GLN A 30 15.94 -3.11 26.53
CA GLN A 30 15.39 -4.45 26.34
C GLN A 30 14.31 -4.70 27.39
N GLY A 31 13.24 -5.38 26.99
CA GLY A 31 12.15 -5.75 27.88
C GLY A 31 10.86 -6.00 27.10
N THR A 32 9.74 -6.03 27.80
CA THR A 32 8.41 -6.13 27.21
C THR A 32 7.54 -4.99 27.69
N LEU A 33 6.45 -4.70 26.97
CA LEU A 33 5.44 -3.76 27.46
C LEU A 33 4.52 -4.47 28.45
N VAL A 34 4.44 -3.92 29.67
CA VAL A 34 3.58 -4.45 30.72
C VAL A 34 2.18 -3.85 30.61
N LYS A 35 1.16 -4.62 31.01
CA LYS A 35 -0.25 -4.19 30.93
C LYS A 35 -0.52 -2.95 31.79
N GLU A 36 0.22 -2.76 32.87
CA GLU A 36 0.08 -1.67 33.84
C GLU A 36 0.37 -0.29 33.23
N LEU A 37 1.08 -0.22 32.08
CA LEU A 37 1.24 1.04 31.34
C LEU A 37 -0.11 1.62 30.89
N SER A 38 -1.17 0.80 30.77
CA SER A 38 -2.52 1.28 30.46
C SER A 38 -3.16 2.12 31.58
N LEU A 39 -2.56 2.18 32.78
CA LEU A 39 -3.00 3.06 33.86
C LEU A 39 -2.69 4.54 33.58
N LEU A 40 -1.80 4.82 32.62
CA LEU A 40 -1.48 6.18 32.17
C LEU A 40 -2.52 6.65 31.15
N SER A 41 -3.78 6.79 31.56
CA SER A 41 -4.92 7.09 30.66
C SER A 41 -4.80 8.40 29.88
N ASP A 42 -4.02 9.35 30.41
CA ASP A 42 -3.76 10.66 29.80
C ASP A 42 -2.52 10.68 28.89
N LEU A 43 -1.88 9.52 28.68
CA LEU A 43 -0.72 9.40 27.80
C LEU A 43 -1.15 9.69 26.36
N SER A 44 -0.60 10.76 25.79
CA SER A 44 -0.81 11.17 24.40
C SER A 44 0.30 10.71 23.47
N LEU A 45 1.50 10.49 23.99
CA LEU A 45 2.68 10.12 23.20
C LEU A 45 3.40 8.92 23.81
N LEU A 46 3.67 7.91 22.98
CA LEU A 46 4.53 6.79 23.34
C LEU A 46 5.52 6.51 22.21
N HIS A 47 6.76 6.99 22.37
CA HIS A 47 7.83 6.80 21.42
C HIS A 47 8.90 5.87 21.99
N LEU A 48 9.06 4.72 21.34
CA LEU A 48 9.96 3.65 21.74
C LEU A 48 10.90 3.24 20.61
N ASN A 49 11.08 4.09 19.59
CA ASN A 49 11.78 3.72 18.37
C ASN A 49 13.24 3.33 18.63
N THR A 50 13.77 2.38 17.86
CA THR A 50 15.18 1.95 17.96
C THR A 50 15.53 1.45 19.37
N ASN A 51 14.82 0.41 19.79
CA ASN A 51 15.08 -0.32 21.03
C ASN A 51 15.07 -1.84 20.75
N ARG A 52 15.07 -2.64 21.80
CA ARG A 52 14.99 -4.11 21.77
C ARG A 52 13.80 -4.60 22.58
N PHE A 53 12.70 -3.84 22.59
CA PHE A 53 11.45 -4.30 23.21
C PHE A 53 10.88 -5.46 22.40
N SER A 54 10.38 -6.48 23.09
CA SER A 54 9.88 -7.71 22.49
C SER A 54 8.53 -8.14 23.05
N GLY A 55 7.98 -9.21 22.47
CA GLY A 55 6.67 -9.74 22.86
C GLY A 55 5.50 -8.99 22.23
N PRO A 56 4.25 -9.37 22.55
CA PRO A 56 3.06 -8.72 22.02
C PRO A 56 2.75 -7.40 22.71
N ILE A 57 2.01 -6.54 22.00
CA ILE A 57 1.42 -5.36 22.61
C ILE A 57 0.25 -5.79 23.52
N PRO A 58 0.20 -5.35 24.79
CA PRO A 58 -0.90 -5.68 25.68
C PRO A 58 -2.24 -5.17 25.15
N GLN A 59 -3.27 -6.03 25.13
CA GLN A 59 -4.63 -5.65 24.72
C GLN A 59 -5.22 -4.52 25.61
N THR A 60 -4.71 -4.36 26.83
CA THR A 60 -5.12 -3.28 27.74
C THR A 60 -4.76 -1.89 27.24
N PHE A 61 -3.87 -1.76 26.25
CA PHE A 61 -3.55 -0.46 25.62
C PHE A 61 -4.76 0.16 24.93
N SER A 62 -5.85 -0.59 24.76
CA SER A 62 -7.13 -0.09 24.23
C SER A 62 -7.77 0.93 25.17
N ALA A 63 -7.32 0.98 26.42
CA ALA A 63 -7.71 1.98 27.40
C ALA A 63 -6.98 3.33 27.25
N LEU A 64 -5.88 3.41 26.48
CA LEU A 64 -5.12 4.64 26.24
C LEU A 64 -5.84 5.53 25.22
N LYS A 65 -7.01 6.05 25.59
CA LYS A 65 -7.89 6.83 24.70
C LYS A 65 -7.31 8.18 24.28
N SER A 66 -6.34 8.69 25.02
CA SER A 66 -5.67 9.96 24.75
C SER A 66 -4.49 9.81 23.81
N LEU A 67 -4.09 8.59 23.43
CA LEU A 67 -2.89 8.34 22.63
C LEU A 67 -3.08 8.85 21.20
N THR A 68 -2.28 9.85 20.84
CA THR A 68 -2.28 10.54 19.55
C THR A 68 -0.94 10.45 18.83
N GLU A 69 0.08 9.84 19.42
CA GLU A 69 1.36 9.54 18.76
C GLU A 69 1.90 8.22 19.30
N LEU A 70 2.19 7.28 18.39
CA LEU A 70 2.73 5.97 18.73
C LEU A 70 3.80 5.59 17.71
N ASP A 71 5.04 5.48 18.18
CA ASP A 71 6.16 4.97 17.39
C ASP A 71 6.78 3.75 18.10
N LEU A 72 6.49 2.58 17.54
CA LEU A 72 7.04 1.30 18.00
C LEU A 72 8.13 0.78 17.05
N SER A 73 8.57 1.60 16.09
CA SER A 73 9.41 1.15 15.00
C SER A 73 10.79 0.70 15.45
N ASN A 74 11.38 -0.24 14.69
CA ASN A 74 12.73 -0.76 14.95
C ASN A 74 12.85 -1.34 16.37
N ASN A 75 12.06 -2.39 16.62
CA ASN A 75 12.02 -3.18 17.84
C ASN A 75 11.89 -4.68 17.48
N GLN A 76 11.55 -5.51 18.46
CA GLN A 76 11.34 -6.95 18.33
C GLN A 76 9.90 -7.34 18.74
N PHE A 77 8.93 -6.41 18.61
CA PHE A 77 7.54 -6.70 18.93
C PHE A 77 6.99 -7.79 18.01
N SER A 78 6.15 -8.65 18.54
CA SER A 78 5.68 -9.87 17.87
C SER A 78 4.18 -10.10 18.06
N GLY A 79 3.62 -11.08 17.36
CA GLY A 79 2.20 -11.44 17.48
C GLY A 79 1.33 -10.74 16.43
N PRO A 80 0.00 -10.84 16.54
CA PRO A 80 -0.91 -10.30 15.53
C PRO A 80 -0.87 -8.78 15.47
N PHE A 81 -1.42 -8.21 14.40
CA PHE A 81 -1.68 -6.78 14.31
C PHE A 81 -2.39 -6.28 15.60
N PRO A 82 -1.85 -5.27 16.30
CA PRO A 82 -2.48 -4.77 17.52
C PRO A 82 -3.70 -3.93 17.17
N THR A 83 -4.87 -4.56 16.99
CA THR A 83 -6.15 -3.87 16.67
C THR A 83 -6.52 -2.80 17.71
N THR A 84 -6.03 -2.99 18.92
CA THR A 84 -6.02 -2.03 20.02
C THR A 84 -5.41 -0.65 19.65
N LEU A 85 -4.52 -0.60 18.67
CA LEU A 85 -3.71 0.57 18.26
C LEU A 85 -4.08 1.09 16.87
N LEU A 86 -5.30 0.81 16.37
CA LEU A 86 -5.80 1.29 15.08
C LEU A 86 -5.82 2.84 14.93
N LEU A 87 -5.36 3.58 15.94
CA LEU A 87 -5.28 5.04 15.90
C LEU A 87 -4.06 5.54 15.14
N ILE A 88 -2.88 4.87 15.21
CA ILE A 88 -1.63 5.29 14.52
C ILE A 88 -0.66 4.10 14.37
N PRO A 89 -0.52 3.49 13.19
CA PRO A 89 0.37 2.36 13.01
C PRO A 89 1.66 2.77 12.31
N ASN A 90 2.62 3.25 13.08
CA ASN A 90 4.03 3.13 12.69
C ASN A 90 4.62 1.90 13.39
N LEU A 91 4.43 0.73 12.75
CA LEU A 91 4.81 -0.58 13.28
C LEU A 91 5.99 -1.20 12.52
N ARG A 92 6.65 -0.43 11.66
CA ARG A 92 7.73 -0.91 10.79
C ARG A 92 8.92 -1.50 11.55
N PHE A 93 9.65 -2.42 10.91
CA PHE A 93 10.84 -3.06 11.48
C PHE A 93 10.55 -3.73 12.83
N ASN A 94 9.63 -4.70 12.81
CA ASN A 94 9.26 -5.55 13.95
C ASN A 94 9.04 -6.98 13.44
N THR A 95 8.41 -7.83 14.25
CA THR A 95 8.08 -9.22 13.91
C THR A 95 6.57 -9.50 14.04
N PHE A 96 5.73 -8.49 13.79
CA PHE A 96 4.27 -8.68 13.76
C PHE A 96 3.88 -9.63 12.62
N SER A 97 2.87 -10.46 12.85
CA SER A 97 2.46 -11.52 11.91
C SER A 97 0.94 -11.63 11.79
N GLY A 98 0.47 -12.54 10.92
CA GLY A 98 -0.96 -12.70 10.65
C GLY A 98 -1.52 -11.66 9.69
N PRO A 99 -2.84 -11.61 9.50
CA PRO A 99 -3.49 -10.70 8.55
C PRO A 99 -3.49 -9.25 9.04
N ILE A 100 -3.48 -8.33 8.06
CA ILE A 100 -3.78 -6.92 8.29
C ILE A 100 -5.31 -6.79 8.37
N PRO A 101 -5.86 -6.19 9.44
CA PRO A 101 -7.31 -6.05 9.60
C PRO A 101 -7.90 -5.01 8.64
N ASP A 102 -9.05 -5.31 8.04
CA ASP A 102 -9.78 -4.40 7.14
C ASP A 102 -10.08 -3.06 7.81
N GLU A 103 -10.37 -3.05 9.11
CA GLU A 103 -10.70 -1.83 9.86
C GLU A 103 -9.59 -0.78 9.82
N LEU A 104 -8.34 -1.18 9.56
CA LEU A 104 -7.20 -0.26 9.43
C LEU A 104 -7.42 0.76 8.32
N PHE A 105 -7.82 0.31 7.14
CA PHE A 105 -7.95 1.18 5.97
C PHE A 105 -9.17 2.09 6.04
N SER A 106 -10.12 1.81 6.94
CA SER A 106 -11.27 2.68 7.22
C SER A 106 -10.96 3.79 8.23
N LYS A 107 -9.74 3.86 8.79
CA LYS A 107 -9.36 4.89 9.76
C LYS A 107 -8.87 6.16 9.07
N ASN A 108 -9.12 7.29 9.72
CA ASN A 108 -8.64 8.60 9.26
C ASN A 108 -7.15 8.79 9.59
N LEU A 109 -6.30 8.07 8.87
CA LEU A 109 -4.85 8.11 8.99
C LEU A 109 -4.26 8.82 7.79
N ASP A 110 -3.24 9.65 7.99
CA ASP A 110 -2.49 10.26 6.88
C ASP A 110 -1.49 9.28 6.26
N ALA A 111 -0.82 8.46 7.07
CA ALA A 111 0.15 7.48 6.59
C ALA A 111 0.10 6.16 7.38
N ILE A 112 0.38 5.06 6.68
CA ILE A 112 0.42 3.70 7.24
C ILE A 112 1.78 3.06 6.93
N PHE A 113 2.55 2.70 7.97
CA PHE A 113 3.85 2.07 7.83
C PHE A 113 3.90 0.72 8.56
N LEU A 114 3.77 -0.37 7.78
CA LEU A 114 3.81 -1.76 8.26
C LEU A 114 4.99 -2.55 7.70
N ASN A 115 5.90 -1.90 6.99
CA ASN A 115 7.00 -2.55 6.29
C ASN A 115 7.98 -3.27 7.22
N ASN A 116 8.66 -4.29 6.70
CA ASN A 116 9.64 -5.09 7.44
C ASN A 116 9.02 -5.74 8.68
N ASN A 117 7.99 -6.54 8.46
CA ASN A 117 7.32 -7.38 9.44
C ASN A 117 7.12 -8.79 8.83
N GLN A 118 6.27 -9.60 9.44
CA GLN A 118 5.90 -10.94 9.01
C GLN A 118 4.39 -11.03 8.71
N PHE A 119 3.75 -9.91 8.34
CA PHE A 119 2.32 -9.91 7.99
C PHE A 119 2.07 -10.84 6.80
N SER A 120 0.93 -11.54 6.81
CA SER A 120 0.60 -12.61 5.87
C SER A 120 -0.87 -12.55 5.49
N GLY A 121 -1.27 -13.28 4.45
CA GLY A 121 -2.63 -13.23 3.93
C GLY A 121 -2.79 -12.10 2.90
N GLU A 122 -4.02 -11.84 2.49
CA GLU A 122 -4.32 -10.86 1.43
C GLU A 122 -4.30 -9.43 1.95
N ILE A 123 -4.01 -8.48 1.05
CA ILE A 123 -4.22 -7.06 1.32
C ILE A 123 -5.75 -6.79 1.32
N PRO A 124 -6.32 -6.16 2.37
CA PRO A 124 -7.74 -5.85 2.44
C PRO A 124 -8.29 -5.09 1.23
N GLN A 125 -9.48 -5.49 0.77
CA GLN A 125 -10.11 -4.95 -0.44
C GLN A 125 -10.52 -3.47 -0.32
N ASN A 126 -10.70 -2.98 0.90
CA ASN A 126 -11.03 -1.58 1.18
C ASN A 126 -9.81 -0.64 1.18
N LEU A 127 -8.60 -1.11 0.84
CA LEU A 127 -7.40 -0.28 0.77
C LEU A 127 -7.57 0.99 -0.06
N GLY A 128 -8.22 0.89 -1.22
CA GLY A 128 -8.46 2.02 -2.12
C GLY A 128 -9.45 3.06 -1.58
N THR A 129 -10.16 2.77 -0.47
CA THR A 129 -11.02 3.73 0.25
C THR A 129 -10.27 4.44 1.38
N SER A 130 -9.01 4.08 1.62
CA SER A 130 -8.23 4.68 2.70
C SER A 130 -7.99 6.17 2.45
N PRO A 131 -8.15 7.03 3.48
CA PRO A 131 -7.81 8.44 3.37
C PRO A 131 -6.31 8.70 3.38
N SER A 132 -5.48 7.66 3.64
CA SER A 132 -4.03 7.80 3.72
C SER A 132 -3.39 8.20 2.40
N SER A 133 -2.43 9.11 2.49
CA SER A 133 -1.61 9.56 1.37
C SER A 133 -0.44 8.61 1.09
N VAL A 134 0.06 7.91 2.12
CA VAL A 134 1.18 6.97 2.01
C VAL A 134 0.83 5.63 2.64
N ILE A 135 1.00 4.55 1.89
CA ILE A 135 0.82 3.17 2.37
C ILE A 135 2.07 2.34 2.05
N ASN A 136 2.80 1.94 3.09
CA ASN A 136 3.99 1.12 2.96
C ASN A 136 3.82 -0.24 3.65
N LEU A 137 3.66 -1.29 2.84
CA LEU A 137 3.53 -2.68 3.25
C LEU A 137 4.72 -3.55 2.80
N ALA A 138 5.82 -2.92 2.37
CA ALA A 138 6.99 -3.58 1.81
C ALA A 138 7.63 -4.60 2.77
N ASN A 139 8.32 -5.62 2.24
CA ASN A 139 9.06 -6.61 3.03
C ASN A 139 8.17 -7.31 4.07
N ASN A 140 7.12 -7.97 3.59
CA ASN A 140 6.22 -8.80 4.37
C ASN A 140 5.97 -10.13 3.62
N ASN A 141 5.06 -10.95 4.14
CA ASN A 141 4.64 -12.22 3.56
C ASN A 141 3.23 -12.12 2.94
N LEU A 142 2.80 -10.94 2.49
CA LEU A 142 1.46 -10.71 1.95
C LEU A 142 1.28 -11.43 0.61
N SER A 143 0.11 -12.03 0.40
CA SER A 143 -0.21 -12.87 -0.75
C SER A 143 -1.48 -12.40 -1.46
N GLY A 144 -1.93 -13.14 -2.48
CA GLY A 144 -3.13 -12.78 -3.23
C GLY A 144 -2.84 -11.70 -4.28
N GLU A 145 -3.86 -10.94 -4.65
CA GLU A 145 -3.76 -9.91 -5.69
C GLU A 145 -3.71 -8.50 -5.10
N ILE A 146 -3.32 -7.53 -5.93
CA ILE A 146 -3.42 -6.11 -5.55
C ILE A 146 -4.93 -5.72 -5.54
N PRO A 147 -5.50 -5.34 -4.39
CA PRO A 147 -6.87 -4.87 -4.33
C PRO A 147 -7.00 -3.51 -5.00
N PHE A 148 -8.18 -3.23 -5.55
CA PHE A 148 -8.53 -1.89 -6.01
C PHE A 148 -9.90 -1.50 -5.50
N SER A 149 -10.06 -0.22 -5.18
CA SER A 149 -11.35 0.39 -4.88
C SER A 149 -11.33 1.87 -5.27
N LEU A 150 -12.51 2.41 -5.53
CA LEU A 150 -12.71 3.81 -5.88
C LEU A 150 -12.57 4.72 -4.65
N GLY A 151 -11.99 5.92 -4.84
CA GLY A 151 -12.14 7.03 -3.88
C GLY A 151 -10.95 7.37 -2.97
N GLY A 152 -9.75 6.85 -3.24
CA GLY A 152 -8.54 7.14 -2.44
C GLY A 152 -7.79 8.41 -2.85
N ARG A 153 -7.02 8.99 -1.91
CA ARG A 153 -6.08 10.12 -2.14
C ARG A 153 -4.61 9.68 -2.05
N ILE A 154 -4.37 8.43 -2.44
CA ILE A 154 -3.09 7.77 -2.23
C ILE A 154 -2.08 8.34 -3.22
N LYS A 155 -0.95 8.82 -2.69
CA LYS A 155 0.18 9.35 -3.45
C LYS A 155 1.32 8.35 -3.56
N GLU A 156 1.50 7.51 -2.54
CA GLU A 156 2.61 6.56 -2.50
C GLU A 156 2.14 5.17 -2.04
N ILE A 157 2.43 4.17 -2.86
CA ILE A 157 2.19 2.75 -2.56
C ILE A 157 3.51 2.00 -2.68
N LEU A 158 3.92 1.36 -1.58
CA LEU A 158 5.12 0.54 -1.51
C LEU A 158 4.74 -0.87 -1.05
N PHE A 159 4.61 -1.79 -1.99
CA PHE A 159 4.29 -3.21 -1.77
C PHE A 159 5.45 -4.15 -2.12
N LEU A 160 6.65 -3.62 -2.36
CA LEU A 160 7.79 -4.41 -2.77
C LEU A 160 8.14 -5.55 -1.82
N ASN A 161 8.73 -6.63 -2.36
CA ASN A 161 9.20 -7.79 -1.60
C ASN A 161 8.09 -8.42 -0.74
N ASN A 162 7.08 -8.94 -1.43
CA ASN A 162 5.96 -9.70 -0.88
C ASN A 162 5.73 -10.95 -1.76
N GLN A 163 4.62 -11.66 -1.54
CA GLN A 163 4.19 -12.83 -2.32
C GLN A 163 2.96 -12.50 -3.18
N LEU A 164 2.82 -11.25 -3.63
CA LEU A 164 1.67 -10.83 -4.44
C LEU A 164 1.70 -11.49 -5.81
N THR A 165 0.53 -11.82 -6.34
CA THR A 165 0.31 -12.54 -7.60
C THR A 165 -0.86 -11.93 -8.36
N GLY A 166 -1.26 -12.55 -9.48
CA GLY A 166 -2.30 -12.01 -10.35
C GLY A 166 -1.78 -10.83 -11.18
N CYS A 167 -2.67 -9.92 -11.56
CA CYS A 167 -2.33 -8.78 -12.42
C CYS A 167 -2.29 -7.47 -11.63
N ILE A 168 -1.68 -6.45 -12.23
CA ILE A 168 -1.98 -5.06 -11.85
C ILE A 168 -3.40 -4.75 -12.36
N PRO A 169 -4.35 -4.38 -11.48
CA PRO A 169 -5.75 -4.20 -11.87
C PRO A 169 -5.96 -2.92 -12.70
N GLU A 170 -6.94 -2.93 -13.61
CA GLU A 170 -7.40 -1.73 -14.34
C GLU A 170 -7.87 -0.60 -13.40
N GLY A 171 -8.27 -0.93 -12.17
CA GLY A 171 -8.62 0.07 -11.17
C GLY A 171 -7.45 0.96 -10.75
N VAL A 172 -6.20 0.59 -11.04
CA VAL A 172 -5.02 1.40 -10.63
C VAL A 172 -5.09 2.82 -11.20
N GLY A 173 -5.59 3.00 -12.42
CA GLY A 173 -5.72 4.31 -13.07
C GLY A 173 -6.70 5.27 -12.39
N LEU A 174 -7.47 4.80 -11.41
CA LEU A 174 -8.36 5.63 -10.59
C LEU A 174 -7.61 6.45 -9.54
N TRP A 175 -6.41 6.02 -9.14
CA TRP A 175 -5.57 6.73 -8.18
C TRP A 175 -4.76 7.81 -8.90
N THR A 176 -5.46 8.80 -9.46
CA THR A 176 -4.87 9.84 -10.32
C THR A 176 -3.82 10.72 -9.62
N ASP A 177 -3.84 10.79 -8.29
CA ASP A 177 -2.86 11.49 -7.46
C ASP A 177 -1.59 10.65 -7.17
N LEU A 178 -1.51 9.40 -7.66
CA LEU A 178 -0.40 8.48 -7.36
C LEU A 178 0.88 8.95 -8.04
N GLN A 179 1.93 9.14 -7.22
CA GLN A 179 3.25 9.62 -7.60
C GLN A 179 4.30 8.51 -7.55
N VAL A 180 4.17 7.60 -6.58
CA VAL A 180 5.12 6.49 -6.38
C VAL A 180 4.35 5.18 -6.29
N LEU A 181 4.70 4.24 -7.17
CA LEU A 181 4.25 2.87 -7.12
C LEU A 181 5.45 1.92 -7.18
N ASP A 182 5.72 1.22 -6.08
CA ASP A 182 6.72 0.15 -6.04
C ASP A 182 6.05 -1.18 -5.67
N VAL A 183 5.96 -2.07 -6.66
CA VAL A 183 5.47 -3.44 -6.50
C VAL A 183 6.54 -4.47 -6.88
N SER A 184 7.81 -4.06 -6.86
CA SER A 184 8.92 -4.91 -7.25
C SER A 184 9.10 -6.12 -6.34
N TYR A 185 9.79 -7.15 -6.81
CA TYR A 185 10.01 -8.40 -6.05
C TYR A 185 8.69 -9.04 -5.58
N ASN A 186 7.82 -9.33 -6.55
CA ASN A 186 6.57 -10.07 -6.35
C ASN A 186 6.42 -11.13 -7.45
N GLY A 187 5.27 -11.80 -7.48
CA GLY A 187 4.87 -12.75 -8.52
C GLY A 187 3.83 -12.22 -9.49
N LEU A 188 3.73 -10.90 -9.68
CA LEU A 188 2.73 -10.27 -10.55
C LEU A 188 2.97 -10.64 -12.02
N GLY A 189 1.91 -10.93 -12.76
CA GLY A 189 1.97 -11.30 -14.17
C GLY A 189 0.94 -10.58 -15.03
N GLY A 190 0.79 -11.04 -16.27
CA GLY A 190 -0.10 -10.42 -17.25
C GLY A 190 0.50 -9.13 -17.86
N ARG A 191 -0.36 -8.35 -18.53
CA ARG A 191 0.02 -7.08 -19.18
C ARG A 191 -0.23 -5.90 -18.25
N LEU A 192 0.43 -4.77 -18.52
CA LEU A 192 0.11 -3.52 -17.86
C LEU A 192 -1.27 -3.02 -18.34
N PRO A 193 -2.15 -2.57 -17.43
CA PRO A 193 -3.47 -2.09 -17.79
C PRO A 193 -3.43 -0.73 -18.52
N GLU A 194 -4.36 -0.51 -19.46
CA GLU A 194 -4.39 0.71 -20.28
C GLU A 194 -4.65 1.97 -19.43
N SER A 195 -5.42 1.80 -18.36
CA SER A 195 -5.75 2.83 -17.37
C SER A 195 -4.52 3.43 -16.66
N MET A 196 -3.34 2.80 -16.72
CA MET A 196 -2.11 3.41 -16.18
C MET A 196 -1.77 4.75 -16.85
N SER A 197 -2.25 5.00 -18.07
CA SER A 197 -2.13 6.31 -18.73
C SER A 197 -2.80 7.47 -17.96
N CYS A 198 -3.72 7.16 -17.05
CA CYS A 198 -4.43 8.16 -16.24
C CYS A 198 -3.64 8.62 -15.01
N LEU A 199 -2.51 7.99 -14.71
CA LEU A 199 -1.64 8.31 -13.56
C LEU A 199 -0.76 9.53 -13.87
N THR A 200 -1.37 10.67 -14.17
CA THR A 200 -0.67 11.85 -14.68
C THR A 200 0.36 12.44 -13.71
N GLU A 201 0.21 12.16 -12.41
CA GLU A 201 1.14 12.58 -11.36
C GLU A 201 2.30 11.61 -11.12
N MET A 202 2.37 10.47 -11.83
CA MET A 202 3.39 9.43 -11.61
C MET A 202 4.81 9.94 -11.85
N GLU A 203 5.67 9.79 -10.84
CA GLU A 203 7.08 10.18 -10.85
C GLU A 203 8.02 8.95 -10.78
N VAL A 204 7.63 7.93 -9.99
CA VAL A 204 8.43 6.71 -9.79
C VAL A 204 7.54 5.47 -9.95
N LEU A 205 7.84 4.67 -10.97
CA LEU A 205 7.16 3.39 -11.23
C LEU A 205 8.17 2.24 -11.21
N ASN A 206 8.15 1.45 -10.15
CA ASN A 206 9.03 0.28 -10.00
C ASN A 206 8.22 -1.02 -10.04
N LEU A 207 8.36 -1.75 -11.14
CA LEU A 207 7.71 -3.02 -11.42
C LEU A 207 8.71 -4.18 -11.52
N GLY A 208 9.98 -3.94 -11.16
CA GLY A 208 11.08 -4.89 -11.38
C GLY A 208 10.90 -6.22 -10.64
N HIS A 209 11.57 -7.27 -11.09
CA HIS A 209 11.51 -8.60 -10.48
C HIS A 209 10.07 -9.12 -10.30
N ASN A 210 9.36 -9.24 -11.41
CA ASN A 210 8.01 -9.80 -11.49
C ASN A 210 7.93 -10.78 -12.68
N ARG A 211 6.70 -11.18 -13.05
CA ARG A 211 6.39 -12.02 -14.21
C ARG A 211 5.54 -11.26 -15.24
N LEU A 212 5.65 -9.93 -15.29
CA LEU A 212 4.88 -9.08 -16.19
C LEU A 212 5.33 -9.31 -17.64
N SER A 213 4.40 -9.19 -18.58
CA SER A 213 4.61 -9.54 -19.99
C SER A 213 3.82 -8.63 -20.92
N GLY A 214 3.93 -8.88 -22.23
CA GLY A 214 3.31 -8.07 -23.27
C GLY A 214 4.20 -6.93 -23.73
N GLU A 215 3.59 -5.96 -24.41
CA GLU A 215 4.30 -4.80 -24.95
C GLU A 215 4.14 -3.59 -24.05
N LEU A 216 5.21 -2.79 -23.95
CA LEU A 216 5.15 -1.45 -23.40
C LEU A 216 4.55 -0.53 -24.46
N GLU A 217 3.24 -0.35 -24.37
CA GLU A 217 2.50 0.58 -25.23
C GLU A 217 2.89 2.05 -24.95
N ASP A 218 2.48 2.97 -25.83
CA ASP A 218 2.79 4.41 -25.72
C ASP A 218 2.27 5.02 -24.40
N LEU A 219 1.33 4.35 -23.73
CA LEU A 219 0.64 4.80 -22.51
C LEU A 219 1.59 5.06 -21.34
N VAL A 220 2.39 4.07 -20.92
CA VAL A 220 3.32 4.23 -19.78
C VAL A 220 4.40 5.26 -20.10
N CYS A 221 4.84 5.33 -21.35
CA CYS A 221 5.86 6.27 -21.78
C CYS A 221 5.31 7.69 -22.00
N SER A 222 3.98 7.84 -22.02
CA SER A 222 3.30 9.15 -22.06
C SER A 222 3.20 9.84 -20.70
N LEU A 223 3.53 9.15 -19.60
CA LEU A 223 3.58 9.70 -18.25
C LEU A 223 4.65 10.79 -18.15
N ARG A 224 4.22 12.05 -18.30
CA ARG A 224 5.15 13.17 -18.55
C ARG A 224 6.08 13.44 -17.38
N ARG A 225 5.58 13.21 -16.15
CA ARG A 225 6.29 13.43 -14.88
C ARG A 225 7.19 12.27 -14.47
N LEU A 226 7.15 11.15 -15.19
CA LEU A 226 7.92 9.97 -14.86
C LEU A 226 9.42 10.27 -14.93
N VAL A 227 10.08 10.15 -13.79
CA VAL A 227 11.53 10.35 -13.60
C VAL A 227 12.25 9.01 -13.49
N ASN A 228 11.59 8.01 -12.89
CA ASN A 228 12.16 6.68 -12.71
C ASN A 228 11.17 5.58 -13.13
N LEU A 229 11.60 4.71 -14.02
CA LEU A 229 10.86 3.53 -14.47
C LEU A 229 11.76 2.31 -14.44
N THR A 230 11.48 1.41 -13.50
CA THR A 230 12.22 0.15 -13.36
C THR A 230 11.31 -1.00 -13.77
N LEU A 231 11.66 -1.65 -14.88
CA LEU A 231 11.00 -2.84 -15.41
C LEU A 231 11.91 -4.06 -15.44
N GLY A 232 13.13 -3.94 -14.91
CA GLY A 232 14.13 -5.00 -14.84
C GLY A 232 13.56 -6.34 -14.39
N ASP A 233 14.08 -7.44 -14.91
CA ASP A 233 13.68 -8.78 -14.48
C ASP A 233 12.17 -9.08 -14.65
N ASN A 234 11.66 -8.90 -15.87
CA ASN A 234 10.30 -9.26 -16.29
C ASN A 234 10.34 -10.05 -17.63
N PHE A 235 9.20 -10.18 -18.31
CA PHE A 235 9.03 -10.85 -19.60
C PHE A 235 8.40 -9.93 -20.66
N PHE A 236 8.64 -8.61 -20.59
CA PHE A 236 8.17 -7.69 -21.63
C PHE A 236 8.80 -8.06 -22.98
N SER A 237 7.96 -8.15 -24.02
CA SER A 237 8.34 -8.66 -25.35
C SER A 237 8.47 -7.57 -26.40
N GLY A 238 8.06 -6.35 -26.09
CA GLY A 238 8.01 -5.27 -27.08
C GLY A 238 7.88 -3.88 -26.44
N MET A 239 8.12 -2.88 -27.27
CA MET A 239 7.99 -1.47 -26.93
C MET A 239 7.58 -0.71 -28.19
N SER A 240 6.58 0.16 -28.05
CA SER A 240 6.08 0.99 -29.15
C SER A 240 7.15 1.97 -29.67
N GLN A 241 6.99 2.43 -30.91
CA GLN A 241 7.93 3.35 -31.53
C GLN A 241 7.95 4.72 -30.83
N GLY A 242 6.80 5.22 -30.37
CA GLY A 242 6.72 6.46 -29.58
C GLY A 242 7.49 6.33 -28.27
N CYS A 243 7.31 5.22 -27.56
CA CYS A 243 8.06 4.95 -26.34
C CYS A 243 9.59 4.86 -26.59
N LYS A 244 10.04 4.19 -27.66
CA LYS A 244 11.47 4.14 -28.02
C LYS A 244 12.08 5.53 -28.20
N GLN A 245 11.38 6.43 -28.87
CA GLN A 245 11.84 7.81 -29.11
C GLN A 245 11.89 8.60 -27.79
N LEU A 246 10.84 8.53 -26.98
CA LEU A 246 10.76 9.25 -25.70
C LEU A 246 11.87 8.81 -24.75
N LEU A 247 12.07 7.51 -24.59
CA LEU A 247 13.10 6.98 -23.69
C LEU A 247 14.52 7.24 -24.18
N SER A 248 14.75 7.27 -25.50
CA SER A 248 16.06 7.62 -26.05
C SER A 248 16.49 9.05 -25.70
N SER A 249 15.54 9.94 -25.37
CA SER A 249 15.82 11.31 -24.92
C SER A 249 15.88 11.46 -23.39
N ARG A 250 15.42 10.46 -22.63
CA ARG A 250 15.38 10.44 -21.15
C ARG A 250 16.33 9.36 -20.62
N ASN A 251 17.64 9.60 -20.68
CA ASN A 251 18.64 8.53 -20.47
C ASN A 251 19.07 8.28 -19.00
N VAL A 252 18.28 8.73 -18.01
CA VAL A 252 18.57 8.55 -16.57
C VAL A 252 17.31 8.06 -15.86
N GLY A 253 17.43 6.98 -15.09
CA GLY A 253 16.33 6.43 -14.28
C GLY A 253 15.44 5.40 -15.00
N PHE A 254 15.86 4.84 -16.14
CA PHE A 254 15.06 3.83 -16.85
C PHE A 254 15.81 2.50 -16.95
N ASP A 255 15.25 1.44 -16.39
CA ASP A 255 15.80 0.07 -16.43
C ASP A 255 14.85 -0.89 -17.15
N PHE A 256 15.35 -1.46 -18.26
CA PHE A 256 14.66 -2.47 -19.07
C PHE A 256 15.47 -3.77 -19.19
N SER A 257 16.48 -3.95 -18.33
CA SER A 257 17.32 -5.13 -18.32
C SER A 257 16.52 -6.39 -17.99
N PHE A 258 17.07 -7.56 -18.33
CA PHE A 258 16.51 -8.87 -18.05
C PHE A 258 15.02 -9.02 -18.43
N ASN A 259 14.66 -8.50 -19.60
CA ASN A 259 13.38 -8.69 -20.28
C ASN A 259 13.54 -9.51 -21.56
N CYS A 260 12.53 -9.49 -22.44
CA CYS A 260 12.50 -10.21 -23.71
C CYS A 260 12.29 -9.26 -24.91
N ILE A 261 12.84 -8.04 -24.85
CA ILE A 261 12.61 -7.00 -25.87
C ILE A 261 13.63 -7.13 -27.01
N PRO A 262 13.21 -7.47 -28.24
CA PRO A 262 14.12 -7.63 -29.36
C PRO A 262 14.92 -6.35 -29.66
N GLY A 263 16.22 -6.49 -29.93
CA GLY A 263 17.09 -5.39 -30.33
C GLY A 263 17.56 -4.47 -29.20
N ARG A 264 17.33 -4.81 -27.92
CA ARG A 264 17.95 -4.14 -26.77
C ARG A 264 19.05 -4.99 -26.14
N GLU A 265 19.97 -4.33 -25.46
CA GLU A 265 21.03 -4.97 -24.67
C GLU A 265 20.50 -5.49 -23.33
N MET A 266 21.30 -6.36 -22.69
CA MET A 266 21.02 -6.92 -21.36
C MET A 266 19.64 -7.61 -21.26
N GLN A 267 19.19 -8.28 -22.31
CA GLN A 267 17.95 -9.06 -22.30
C GLN A 267 18.21 -10.50 -21.88
N ARG A 268 17.17 -11.21 -21.45
CA ARG A 268 17.27 -12.63 -21.08
C ARG A 268 17.75 -13.45 -22.28
N PRO A 269 18.61 -14.47 -22.05
CA PRO A 269 19.03 -15.37 -23.11
C PRO A 269 17.89 -16.29 -23.53
N GLN A 270 18.00 -16.89 -24.72
CA GLN A 270 17.16 -18.05 -25.05
C GLN A 270 17.61 -19.27 -24.22
N PRO A 271 16.70 -20.15 -23.78
CA PRO A 271 15.27 -20.23 -24.13
C PRO A 271 14.32 -19.45 -23.20
N ASP A 272 14.81 -18.64 -22.26
CA ASP A 272 13.97 -18.00 -21.24
C ASP A 272 12.89 -17.09 -21.85
N CYS A 273 13.16 -16.50 -23.01
CA CYS A 273 12.19 -15.70 -23.77
C CYS A 273 11.29 -16.49 -24.73
N SER A 274 11.46 -17.81 -24.83
CA SER A 274 10.61 -18.68 -25.65
C SER A 274 9.27 -19.01 -24.97
N PHE A 275 9.19 -18.87 -23.65
CA PHE A 275 7.99 -19.14 -22.86
C PHE A 275 7.57 -17.89 -22.09
N ILE A 276 6.56 -17.17 -22.60
CA ILE A 276 5.99 -16.02 -21.89
C ILE A 276 5.07 -16.54 -20.79
N HIS A 277 5.58 -16.56 -19.56
CA HIS A 277 4.75 -16.85 -18.38
C HIS A 277 3.63 -15.81 -18.26
N GLY A 278 2.38 -16.27 -18.17
CA GLY A 278 1.22 -15.39 -17.95
C GLY A 278 0.59 -14.74 -19.18
N GLY A 279 1.06 -15.03 -20.40
CA GLY A 279 0.46 -14.51 -21.64
C GLY A 279 -1.01 -14.89 -21.88
N SER A 280 -1.54 -15.86 -21.12
CA SER A 280 -2.95 -16.29 -21.12
C SER A 280 -3.78 -15.73 -19.97
N LEU A 281 -3.20 -15.02 -19.01
CA LEU A 281 -3.97 -14.37 -17.94
C LEU A 281 -4.72 -13.17 -18.53
N SER A 282 -6.03 -13.33 -18.72
CA SER A 282 -6.94 -12.22 -19.00
C SER A 282 -7.13 -11.43 -17.71
N CYS A 283 -6.46 -10.28 -17.62
CA CYS A 283 -6.53 -9.37 -16.47
C CYS A 283 -7.82 -8.52 -16.44
N LEU A 284 -8.75 -8.75 -17.37
CA LEU A 284 -10.05 -8.09 -17.41
C LEU A 284 -10.95 -8.61 -16.27
N ARG A 285 -10.79 -8.03 -15.08
CA ARG A 285 -11.73 -8.20 -13.95
C ARG A 285 -12.82 -7.14 -13.91
N ILE A 286 -13.04 -6.44 -15.01
CA ILE A 286 -14.24 -5.64 -15.20
C ILE A 286 -15.31 -6.60 -15.74
N PRO A 287 -16.49 -6.79 -15.10
CA PRO A 287 -17.59 -7.49 -15.75
C PRO A 287 -17.83 -6.80 -17.10
N SER A 288 -17.88 -7.57 -18.17
CA SER A 288 -17.70 -7.22 -19.60
C SER A 288 -18.67 -6.19 -20.21
N VAL A 289 -19.21 -5.27 -19.40
CA VAL A 289 -20.23 -4.27 -19.72
C VAL A 289 -19.65 -2.85 -19.72
N VAL A 290 -18.48 -2.62 -19.10
CA VAL A 290 -17.84 -1.29 -19.09
C VAL A 290 -16.65 -1.29 -20.06
N LYS A 291 -16.68 -0.38 -21.04
CA LYS A 291 -15.57 -0.10 -21.98
C LYS A 291 -14.24 0.11 -21.21
N PRO A 292 -13.07 -0.09 -21.86
CA PRO A 292 -11.79 0.28 -21.27
C PRO A 292 -11.88 1.69 -20.67
N LEU A 293 -11.42 1.86 -19.44
CA LEU A 293 -11.46 3.14 -18.72
C LEU A 293 -10.47 4.10 -19.38
N ILE A 294 -10.89 4.71 -20.48
CA ILE A 294 -10.17 5.81 -21.11
C ILE A 294 -10.33 7.01 -20.17
N CYS A 295 -9.23 7.68 -19.82
CA CYS A 295 -9.21 8.70 -18.75
C CYS A 295 -10.31 9.78 -18.80
N GLY A 296 -10.92 10.02 -19.97
CA GLY A 296 -12.07 10.92 -20.14
C GLY A 296 -13.41 10.41 -19.58
N THR A 297 -13.65 9.10 -19.45
CA THR A 297 -14.90 8.56 -18.88
C THR A 297 -14.91 8.54 -17.35
N LEU A 298 -13.73 8.68 -16.72
CA LEU A 298 -13.57 8.75 -15.26
C LEU A 298 -14.07 10.07 -14.63
N LEU A 299 -14.14 11.14 -15.43
CA LEU A 299 -14.53 12.48 -14.99
C LEU A 299 -16.05 12.70 -15.00
N GLY A 300 -16.84 11.71 -15.42
CA GLY A 300 -18.31 11.71 -15.31
C GLY A 300 -18.76 11.20 -13.95
N GLY A 301 -18.97 12.11 -13.00
CA GLY A 301 -19.21 11.79 -11.57
C GLY A 301 -20.43 10.92 -11.22
N GLU A 302 -21.30 10.58 -12.18
CA GLU A 302 -22.48 9.73 -11.93
C GLU A 302 -22.29 8.27 -12.38
N GLU A 303 -21.53 7.98 -13.44
CA GLU A 303 -21.34 6.60 -13.95
C GLU A 303 -20.30 5.81 -13.15
N ALA A 304 -19.24 6.47 -12.66
CA ALA A 304 -18.21 5.81 -11.85
C ALA A 304 -18.75 5.30 -10.50
N ALA A 305 -19.69 6.04 -9.88
CA ALA A 305 -20.36 5.63 -8.65
C ALA A 305 -21.32 4.45 -8.87
N ALA A 306 -22.00 4.41 -10.02
CA ALA A 306 -22.88 3.29 -10.39
C ALA A 306 -22.09 2.00 -10.69
N ALA A 307 -20.92 2.12 -11.35
CA ALA A 307 -20.03 0.99 -11.57
C ALA A 307 -19.45 0.43 -10.26
N ALA A 308 -19.15 1.29 -9.28
CA ALA A 308 -18.71 0.90 -7.93
C ALA A 308 -19.74 0.02 -7.22
N ALA A 309 -21.00 0.42 -7.28
CA ALA A 309 -22.10 -0.25 -6.58
C ALA A 309 -22.40 -1.64 -7.18
N ALA A 310 -22.15 -1.84 -8.48
CA ALA A 310 -22.34 -3.13 -9.15
C ALA A 310 -21.25 -4.16 -8.81
N ILE A 311 -20.05 -3.72 -8.41
CA ILE A 311 -18.91 -4.59 -8.07
C ILE A 311 -19.00 -5.13 -6.63
N GLN A 312 -19.70 -4.44 -5.73
CA GLN A 312 -19.82 -4.81 -4.31
C GLN A 312 -20.95 -5.81 -3.99
N SER A 313 -21.79 -6.17 -4.97
CA SER A 313 -22.85 -7.16 -4.74
C SER A 313 -22.34 -8.60 -4.88
N PRO A 314 -22.57 -9.49 -3.89
CA PRO A 314 -22.21 -10.91 -4.02
C PRO A 314 -22.98 -11.54 -5.19
N PRO A 315 -22.44 -12.61 -5.83
CA PRO A 315 -23.12 -13.26 -6.93
C PRO A 315 -24.49 -13.75 -6.46
N ARG A 316 -25.56 -13.29 -7.11
CA ARG A 316 -26.90 -13.86 -6.92
C ARG A 316 -26.80 -15.34 -7.26
N SER A 317 -27.05 -16.20 -6.29
CA SER A 317 -27.22 -17.64 -6.50
C SER A 317 -28.36 -17.86 -7.50
N SER A 318 -28.02 -18.20 -8.74
CA SER A 318 -28.99 -18.68 -9.71
C SER A 318 -29.41 -20.08 -9.30
N SER A 319 -30.53 -20.18 -8.58
CA SER A 319 -31.27 -21.42 -8.41
C SER A 319 -31.79 -21.86 -9.79
N PHE A 320 -31.20 -22.91 -10.35
CA PHE A 320 -31.79 -23.62 -11.49
C PHE A 320 -33.07 -24.33 -11.01
N PRO A 321 -34.22 -24.17 -11.69
CA PRO A 321 -35.37 -25.02 -11.45
C PRO A 321 -35.09 -26.41 -12.02
N LEU A 322 -35.15 -27.42 -11.16
CA LEU A 322 -35.25 -28.82 -11.57
C LEU A 322 -36.61 -29.03 -12.25
N ASN A 323 -36.58 -29.51 -13.49
CA ASN A 323 -37.66 -30.27 -14.11
C ASN A 323 -37.13 -31.67 -14.43
#